data_AF-X1GWM4-F1
#
_entry.id   AF-X1GWM4-F1
#
_cell.length_a   1.000
_cell.length_b   1.000
_cell.length_c   1.000
_cell.angle_alpha   90.00
_cell.angle_beta   90.00
_cell.angle_gamma   90.00
#
_symmetry.space_group_name_H-M   'P 1'
#
loop_
_entity.id
_entity.type
_entity.pdbx_description
1 polymer ?
#
loop_
_entity_poly.entity_id
_entity_poly.type
_entity_poly.pdbx_seq_one_letter_code
_entity_poly.pdbx_strand_id
1 'polypeptide(L)'
;DFSFLLAKKNKRIGVVLRTRDNVKPLFVSPGHLIDIKASMELVLDTAKKFRLPEPTRLADKLSKKAKKLLAQMIEYKNDIKRKNLD
;
A
#
# COMPACT_ATOMS: atom_id res chain seq x y z
N ASP A 1 -17.26 -7.24 -5.19
CA ASP A 1 -17.96 -7.62 -3.95
C ASP A 1 -17.54 -6.69 -2.82
N PHE A 2 -18.49 -6.12 -2.08
CA PHE A 2 -18.19 -5.24 -0.94
C PHE A 2 -19.28 -5.27 0.15
N SER A 3 -18.89 -4.93 1.38
CA SER A 3 -19.80 -4.64 2.50
C SER A 3 -19.39 -3.35 3.20
N PHE A 4 -20.31 -2.67 3.88
CA PHE A 4 -19.97 -1.47 4.63
C PHE A 4 -19.18 -1.80 5.89
N LEU A 5 -18.12 -1.03 6.15
CA LEU A 5 -17.41 -1.02 7.42
C LEU A 5 -18.15 -0.08 8.38
N LEU A 6 -18.63 -0.65 9.49
CA LEU A 6 -19.45 0.06 10.47
C LEU A 6 -18.68 0.33 11.76
N ALA A 7 -18.83 1.52 12.30
CA ALA A 7 -18.40 1.89 13.65
C ALA A 7 -19.58 1.81 14.63
N LYS A 8 -19.36 2.29 15.87
CA LYS A 8 -20.43 2.43 16.87
C LYS A 8 -21.65 3.17 16.30
N LYS A 9 -22.84 2.79 16.77
CA LYS A 9 -24.13 3.34 16.32
C LYS A 9 -24.37 3.18 14.80
N ASN A 10 -23.88 2.11 14.19
CA ASN A 10 -24.05 1.80 12.76
C ASN A 10 -23.53 2.88 11.80
N LYS A 11 -22.59 3.73 12.25
CA LYS A 11 -21.99 4.75 11.39
C LYS A 11 -21.10 4.08 10.34
N ARG A 12 -21.40 4.31 9.06
CA ARG A 12 -20.55 3.87 7.93
C ARG A 12 -19.28 4.69 7.92
N ILE A 13 -18.13 4.02 7.97
CA ILE A 13 -16.80 4.66 7.98
C ILE A 13 -15.92 4.21 6.81
N GLY A 14 -16.41 3.30 5.98
CA GLY A 14 -15.68 2.75 4.84
C GLY A 14 -16.37 1.52 4.26
N VAL A 15 -15.62 0.74 3.50
CA VAL A 15 -16.04 -0.53 2.92
C VAL A 15 -14.97 -1.61 3.09
N VAL A 16 -15.43 -2.84 3.26
CA VAL A 16 -14.62 -4.04 3.06
C VAL A 16 -14.80 -4.45 1.59
N LEU A 17 -13.78 -4.25 0.78
CA LEU A 17 -13.83 -4.36 -0.67
C LEU A 17 -12.97 -5.52 -1.17
N ARG A 18 -13.58 -6.47 -1.87
CA ARG A 18 -12.86 -7.52 -2.59
C ARG A 18 -12.51 -7.03 -3.99
N THR A 19 -11.22 -6.78 -4.22
CA THR A 19 -10.66 -6.37 -5.51
C THR A 19 -10.30 -7.54 -6.43
N ARG A 20 -10.16 -8.75 -5.86
CA ARG A 20 -9.88 -9.99 -6.59
C ARG A 20 -10.57 -11.19 -5.97
N ASP A 21 -11.02 -12.11 -6.81
CA ASP A 21 -11.64 -13.36 -6.37
C ASP A 21 -10.65 -14.22 -5.57
N ASN A 22 -11.18 -14.92 -4.56
CA ASN A 22 -10.43 -15.85 -3.70
C ASN A 22 -9.22 -15.24 -2.96
N VAL A 23 -9.13 -13.91 -2.86
CA VAL A 23 -8.10 -13.20 -2.10
C VAL A 23 -8.72 -12.41 -0.95
N LYS A 24 -7.97 -12.21 0.14
CA LYS A 24 -8.38 -11.38 1.29
C LYS A 24 -8.85 -9.98 0.82
N PRO A 25 -9.96 -9.45 1.34
CA PRO A 25 -10.45 -8.13 0.97
C PRO A 25 -9.53 -7.00 1.46
N LEU A 26 -9.73 -5.80 0.92
CA LEU A 26 -9.18 -4.55 1.40
C LEU A 26 -10.17 -3.86 2.34
N PHE A 27 -9.65 -3.11 3.30
CA PHE A 27 -10.44 -2.14 4.07
C PHE A 27 -10.16 -0.77 3.47
N VAL A 28 -11.20 -0.13 2.95
CA VAL A 28 -11.10 1.17 2.28
C VAL A 28 -11.91 2.18 3.08
N SER A 29 -11.28 3.27 3.48
CA SER A 29 -11.94 4.39 4.15
C SER A 29 -11.64 5.68 3.39
N PRO A 30 -12.59 6.64 3.34
CA PRO A 30 -12.33 7.93 2.75
C PRO A 30 -11.20 8.67 3.48
N GLY A 31 -10.41 9.43 2.73
CA GLY A 31 -9.45 10.39 3.26
C GLY A 31 -10.08 11.78 3.38
N HIS A 32 -9.31 12.82 3.03
CA HIS A 32 -9.81 14.19 2.97
C HIS A 32 -10.49 14.47 1.61
N LEU A 33 -11.59 15.23 1.63
CA LEU A 33 -12.34 15.69 0.44
C LEU A 33 -12.83 14.58 -0.51
N ILE A 34 -13.14 13.40 0.04
CA ILE A 34 -13.69 12.28 -0.73
C ILE A 34 -14.70 11.52 0.14
N ASP A 35 -15.76 11.02 -0.48
CA ASP A 35 -16.74 10.18 0.21
C ASP A 35 -16.41 8.67 0.12
N ILE A 36 -17.19 7.85 0.82
CA ILE A 36 -17.01 6.39 0.87
C ILE A 36 -17.17 5.76 -0.53
N LYS A 37 -18.13 6.23 -1.33
CA LYS A 37 -18.43 5.66 -2.64
C LYS A 37 -17.31 5.97 -3.63
N ALA A 38 -16.92 7.23 -3.73
CA ALA A 38 -15.84 7.69 -4.59
C ALA A 38 -14.49 7.04 -4.23
N SER A 39 -14.19 6.88 -2.94
CA SER A 39 -12.97 6.16 -2.51
C SER A 39 -12.97 4.68 -2.90
N MET A 40 -14.12 4.01 -2.83
CA MET A 40 -14.28 2.63 -3.29
C MET A 40 -14.07 2.51 -4.81
N GLU A 41 -14.70 3.39 -5.60
CA GLU A 41 -14.58 3.44 -7.06
C GLU A 41 -13.13 3.66 -7.49
N LEU A 42 -12.43 4.62 -6.88
CA LEU A 42 -11.01 4.89 -7.14
C LEU A 42 -10.14 3.64 -6.89
N VAL A 43 -10.42 2.90 -5.82
CA VAL A 43 -9.69 1.65 -5.51
C VAL A 43 -9.96 0.58 -6.55
N LEU A 44 -11.21 0.40 -7.00
CA LEU A 44 -11.56 -0.56 -8.05
C LEU A 44 -10.90 -0.21 -9.38
N ASP A 45 -10.90 1.07 -9.76
CA ASP A 45 -10.30 1.55 -11.01
C ASP A 45 -8.78 1.35 -11.06
N THR A 46 -8.14 1.36 -9.89
CA THR A 46 -6.68 1.23 -9.77
C THR A 46 -6.22 -0.18 -9.39
N ALA A 47 -7.11 -1.07 -8.94
CA ALA A 47 -6.80 -2.45 -8.55
C ALA A 47 -7.07 -3.48 -9.67
N LYS A 48 -6.60 -3.21 -10.90
CA LYS A 48 -6.95 -4.04 -12.08
C LYS A 48 -6.27 -5.41 -12.15
N LYS A 49 -5.01 -5.50 -11.71
CA LYS A 49 -4.18 -6.71 -11.88
C LYS A 49 -3.81 -7.40 -10.56
N PHE A 50 -3.85 -6.70 -9.44
CA PHE A 50 -3.38 -7.21 -8.16
C PHE A 50 -4.41 -6.89 -7.07
N ARG A 51 -4.28 -7.55 -5.92
CA ARG A 51 -5.10 -7.25 -4.74
C ARG A 51 -4.96 -5.78 -4.32
N LEU A 52 -3.73 -5.29 -4.23
CA LEU A 52 -3.45 -3.90 -3.87
C LEU A 52 -3.61 -2.98 -5.09
N PRO A 53 -4.17 -1.76 -4.90
CA PRO A 53 -4.18 -0.71 -5.92
C PRO A 53 -2.80 -0.47 -6.50
N GLU A 54 -2.73 -0.23 -7.82
CA GLU A 54 -1.48 0.00 -8.50
C GLU A 54 -0.60 1.08 -7.82
N PRO A 55 -1.13 2.25 -7.41
CA PRO A 55 -0.32 3.28 -6.76
C PRO A 55 0.36 2.79 -5.49
N THR A 56 -0.38 2.17 -4.57
CA THR A 56 0.16 1.66 -3.31
C THR A 56 1.15 0.51 -3.54
N ARG A 57 0.85 -0.37 -4.50
CA ARG A 57 1.74 -1.49 -4.87
C ARG A 57 3.06 -1.00 -5.44
N LEU A 58 3.03 0.03 -6.29
CA LEU A 58 4.24 0.65 -6.84
C LEU A 58 5.03 1.37 -5.75
N ALA A 59 4.37 2.12 -4.88
CA ALA A 59 5.01 2.78 -3.75
C ALA A 59 5.75 1.78 -2.83
N ASP A 60 5.11 0.66 -2.47
CA ASP A 60 5.75 -0.40 -1.68
C ASP A 60 6.97 -1.00 -2.40
N LYS A 61 6.84 -1.28 -3.71
CA LYS A 61 7.96 -1.79 -4.52
C LYS A 61 9.15 -0.82 -4.54
N LEU A 62 8.88 0.47 -4.73
CA LEU A 62 9.91 1.51 -4.76
C LEU A 62 10.57 1.72 -3.40
N SER A 63 9.78 1.77 -2.32
CA SER A 63 10.27 1.88 -0.94
C SER A 63 11.25 0.74 -0.59
N LYS A 64 10.87 -0.51 -0.93
CA LYS A 64 11.75 -1.68 -0.73
C LYS A 64 13.03 -1.61 -1.55
N LYS A 65 12.95 -1.16 -2.82
CA LYS A 65 14.12 -0.98 -3.69
C LYS A 65 15.09 0.06 -3.10
N ALA A 66 14.57 1.22 -2.69
CA ALA A 66 15.36 2.29 -2.09
C ALA A 66 16.07 1.81 -0.81
N LYS A 67 15.36 1.12 0.08
CA LYS A 67 15.93 0.54 1.29
C LYS A 67 17.08 -0.43 1.00
N LYS A 68 16.91 -1.31 0.01
CA LYS A 68 17.95 -2.29 -0.38
C LYS A 68 19.21 -1.59 -0.91
N LEU A 69 19.03 -0.60 -1.79
CA LEU A 69 20.14 0.17 -2.35
C LEU A 69 20.91 0.93 -1.25
N LEU A 70 20.20 1.53 -0.30
CA LEU A 70 20.82 2.23 0.82
C LEU A 70 21.66 1.28 1.69
N ALA A 71 21.16 0.07 1.98
CA ALA A 71 21.90 -0.93 2.74
C ALA A 71 23.20 -1.34 2.03
N GLN A 72 23.12 -1.64 0.73
CA GLN A 72 24.28 -2.00 -0.10
C GLN A 72 25.31 -0.87 -0.16
N MET A 73 24.86 0.39 -0.25
CA MET A 73 25.73 1.56 -0.26
C MET A 73 26.47 1.74 1.08
N ILE A 74 25.80 1.47 2.20
CA ILE A 74 26.39 1.52 3.53
C ILE A 74 27.44 0.42 3.70
N GLU A 75 27.12 -0.81 3.31
CA GLU A 75 28.07 -1.94 3.33
C GLU A 75 29.33 -1.63 2.51
N TYR A 76 29.15 -1.15 1.28
CA TYR A 76 30.24 -0.76 0.39
C TYR A 76 31.14 0.33 1.00
N LYS A 77 30.56 1.37 1.61
CA LYS A 77 31.33 2.43 2.27
C LYS A 77 32.10 1.91 3.49
N ASN A 78 31.52 1.00 4.26
CA ASN A 78 32.18 0.38 5.41
C ASN A 78 33.35 -0.50 4.98
N ASP A 79 33.22 -1.22 3.86
CA ASP A 79 34.31 -2.01 3.28
C ASP A 79 35.47 -1.13 2.82
N ILE A 80 35.20 -0.01 2.13
CA ILE A 80 36.23 0.96 1.73
C ILE A 80 36.94 1.53 2.95
N LYS A 81 36.18 1.92 3.98
CA LYS A 81 36.76 2.51 5.19
C LYS A 81 37.70 1.53 5.90
N ARG A 82 37.36 0.24 5.95
CA ARG A 82 38.23 -0.81 6.50
C ARG A 82 39.52 -0.94 5.68
N LYS A 83 39.40 -1.05 4.35
CA LYS A 83 40.57 -1.19 3.46
C LYS A 83 41.53 0.01 3.46
N ASN A 84 41.04 1.21 3.75
CA ASN A 84 41.87 2.42 3.83
C ASN A 84 42.51 2.63 5.23
N LEU A 85 42.16 1.80 6.21
CA LEU A 85 42.70 1.85 7.57
C LEU A 85 43.84 0.83 7.77
N ASP A 86 43.91 -0.18 6.89
CA ASP A 86 45.00 -1.15 6.74
C ASP A 86 46.10 -0.59 5.82
#